data_AF-A0A1G4ZDU7-F1
#
_entry.id   AF-A0A1G4ZDU7-F1
#
_cell.length_a   1.000
_cell.length_b   1.000
_cell.length_c   1.000
_cell.angle_alpha   90.00
_cell.angle_beta   90.00
_cell.angle_gamma   90.00
#
_symmetry.space_group_name_H-M   'P 1'
#
loop_
_entity.id
_entity.type
_entity.pdbx_description
1 polymer ?
#
loop_
_entity_poly.entity_id
_entity_poly.type
_entity_poly.pdbx_seq_one_letter_code
_entity_poly.pdbx_strand_id
1 'polypeptide(L)'
;MKKRFSEEQIIGILREGEADGAVIRDICRKHNITEQTFFRWRNKYGGMTVSDARKLKDLESENAKLKKIVAEQVLAIEGLKEIAAKKW
;
A
#
# COMPACT_ATOMS: atom_id res chain seq x y z
N MET A 1 -5.49 9.73 -10.30
CA MET A 1 -6.85 9.29 -9.88
C MET A 1 -6.89 9.23 -8.36
N LYS A 2 -7.71 10.05 -7.70
CA LYS A 2 -7.83 10.06 -6.24
C LYS A 2 -8.57 8.79 -5.80
N LYS A 3 -8.00 7.99 -4.90
CA LYS A 3 -8.72 6.83 -4.33
C LYS A 3 -9.95 7.35 -3.59
N ARG A 4 -11.11 6.72 -3.82
CA ARG A 4 -12.40 7.10 -3.20
C ARG A 4 -12.40 6.88 -1.68
N PHE A 5 -11.68 5.87 -1.21
CA PHE A 5 -11.52 5.54 0.20
C PHE A 5 -10.05 5.56 0.60
N SER A 6 -9.76 6.10 1.78
CA SER A 6 -8.45 5.98 2.44
C SER A 6 -8.31 4.59 3.08
N GLU A 7 -7.08 4.20 3.41
CA GLU A 7 -6.81 2.89 4.03
C GLU A 7 -7.41 2.81 5.42
N GLU A 8 -7.43 3.93 6.14
CA GLU A 8 -8.06 4.07 7.45
C GLU A 8 -9.58 3.90 7.36
N GLN A 9 -10.20 4.48 6.32
CA GLN A 9 -11.64 4.28 6.05
C GLN A 9 -11.94 2.82 5.71
N ILE A 10 -11.10 2.18 4.89
CA ILE A 10 -11.25 0.77 4.55
C ILE A 10 -11.19 -0.10 5.80
N ILE A 11 -10.19 0.11 6.67
CA ILE A 11 -10.03 -0.65 7.91
C ILE A 11 -11.22 -0.41 8.86
N GLY A 12 -11.72 0.82 8.94
CA GLY A 12 -12.93 1.13 9.70
C GLY A 12 -14.15 0.35 9.22
N ILE A 13 -14.36 0.29 7.91
CA ILE A 13 -15.46 -0.46 7.28
C ILE A 13 -15.32 -1.97 7.53
N LEU A 14 -14.10 -2.52 7.42
CA LEU A 14 -13.85 -3.93 7.69
C LEU A 14 -14.15 -4.30 9.15
N ARG A 15 -13.71 -3.46 10.10
CA ARG A 15 -14.01 -3.67 11.53
C ARG A 15 -15.51 -3.64 11.82
N GLU A 16 -16.28 -2.77 11.14
CA GLU A 16 -17.74 -2.75 11.26
C GLU A 16 -18.35 -4.09 10.81
N GLY A 17 -17.83 -4.69 9.73
CA GLY A 17 -18.29 -5.99 9.23
C GLY A 17 -17.72 -7.21 9.97
N GLU A 18 -16.71 -7.03 10.82
CA GLU A 18 -16.12 -8.08 11.68
C GLU A 18 -16.72 -8.07 13.10
N ALA A 19 -17.55 -7.07 13.44
CA ALA A 19 -18.27 -7.03 14.69
C ALA A 19 -19.30 -8.16 14.79
N ASP A 20 -19.55 -8.66 16.01
CA ASP A 20 -20.50 -9.73 16.23
C ASP A 20 -21.93 -9.30 15.81
N GLY A 21 -22.63 -10.20 15.10
CA GLY A 21 -23.95 -9.92 14.53
C GLY A 21 -23.98 -9.00 13.30
N ALA A 22 -22.84 -8.56 12.75
CA ALA A 22 -22.82 -7.70 11.56
C ALA A 22 -23.22 -8.45 10.28
N VAL A 23 -24.09 -7.83 9.46
CA VAL A 23 -24.49 -8.34 8.15
C VAL A 23 -23.71 -7.62 7.05
N ILE A 24 -22.75 -8.30 6.41
CA ILE A 24 -21.85 -7.73 5.38
C ILE A 24 -22.62 -6.97 4.29
N ARG A 25 -23.79 -7.47 3.88
CA ARG A 25 -24.63 -6.83 2.86
C ARG A 25 -25.09 -5.43 3.26
N ASP A 26 -25.45 -5.24 4.52
CA ASP A 26 -25.93 -3.94 5.02
C ASP A 26 -24.78 -2.96 5.17
N ILE A 27 -23.61 -3.44 5.60
CA ILE A 27 -22.36 -2.66 5.60
C ILE A 27 -22.02 -2.19 4.18
N CYS A 28 -22.11 -3.08 3.20
CA CYS A 28 -21.84 -2.75 1.80
C CYS A 28 -22.82 -1.68 1.27
N ARG A 29 -24.11 -1.80 1.58
CA ARG A 29 -25.13 -0.79 1.23
C ARG A 29 -24.85 0.56 1.91
N LYS A 30 -24.56 0.55 3.21
CA LYS A 30 -24.26 1.75 4.00
C LYS A 30 -23.08 2.55 3.43
N HIS A 31 -22.03 1.85 3.02
CA HIS A 31 -20.81 2.47 2.49
C HIS A 31 -20.78 2.60 0.96
N ASN A 32 -21.87 2.19 0.28
CA ASN A 32 -22.01 2.21 -1.17
C ASN A 32 -20.83 1.51 -1.88
N ILE A 33 -20.54 0.29 -1.43
CA ILE A 33 -19.54 -0.63 -1.99
C ILE A 33 -20.18 -1.97 -2.33
N THR A 34 -19.54 -2.75 -3.19
CA THR A 34 -19.98 -4.13 -3.47
C THR A 34 -19.40 -5.10 -2.44
N GLU A 35 -20.08 -6.23 -2.20
CA GLU A 35 -19.54 -7.30 -1.34
C GLU A 35 -18.18 -7.80 -1.86
N GLN A 36 -18.00 -7.88 -3.18
CA GLN A 36 -16.70 -8.20 -3.79
C GLN A 36 -15.60 -7.21 -3.38
N THR A 37 -15.92 -5.91 -3.32
CA THR A 37 -14.97 -4.89 -2.87
C THR A 37 -14.61 -5.09 -1.41
N PHE A 38 -15.60 -5.39 -0.56
CA PHE A 38 -15.40 -5.68 0.85
C PHE A 38 -14.46 -6.87 1.06
N PHE A 39 -14.70 -8.01 0.40
CA PHE A 39 -13.84 -9.18 0.54
C PHE A 39 -12.43 -8.97 -0.02
N ARG A 40 -12.29 -8.21 -1.13
CA ARG A 40 -10.96 -7.83 -1.63
C ARG A 40 -10.20 -6.97 -0.62
N TRP A 41 -10.87 -6.04 0.03
CA TRP A 41 -10.28 -5.25 1.12
C TRP A 41 -9.94 -6.12 2.32
N ARG A 42 -10.81 -7.06 2.70
CA ARG A 42 -10.56 -7.99 3.80
C ARG A 42 -9.33 -8.85 3.56
N ASN A 43 -9.12 -9.33 2.34
CA ASN A 43 -7.92 -10.09 1.99
C ASN A 43 -6.63 -9.25 2.07
N LYS A 44 -6.73 -7.94 1.82
CA LYS A 44 -5.57 -7.04 1.81
C LYS A 44 -5.28 -6.39 3.16
N TYR A 45 -6.30 -6.04 3.91
CA TYR A 45 -6.24 -5.20 5.11
C TYR A 45 -6.87 -5.85 6.34
N GLY A 46 -7.51 -7.03 6.21
CA GLY A 46 -8.09 -7.76 7.33
C GLY A 46 -7.02 -8.13 8.37
N GLY A 47 -7.37 -8.01 9.64
CA GLY A 47 -6.43 -8.19 10.75
C GLY A 47 -5.38 -7.08 10.93
N MET A 48 -5.33 -6.08 10.04
CA MET A 48 -4.44 -4.92 10.20
C MET A 48 -5.11 -3.83 11.06
N THR A 49 -4.33 -3.20 11.94
CA THR A 49 -4.74 -1.96 12.58
C THR A 49 -4.49 -0.76 11.65
N VAL A 50 -5.15 0.37 11.94
CA VAL A 50 -4.86 1.66 11.28
C VAL A 50 -3.37 2.03 11.40
N SER A 51 -2.75 1.73 12.55
CA SER A 51 -1.32 1.95 12.76
C SER A 51 -0.46 1.07 11.85
N ASP A 52 -0.87 -0.18 11.63
CA ASP A 52 -0.15 -1.11 10.76
C ASP A 52 -0.21 -0.68 9.29
N ALA A 53 -1.37 -0.19 8.84
CA ALA A 53 -1.52 0.36 7.49
C ALA A 53 -0.68 1.63 7.29
N ARG A 54 -0.66 2.54 8.27
CA ARG A 54 0.19 3.73 8.21
C ARG A 54 1.67 3.36 8.16
N LYS A 55 2.12 2.45 9.02
CA LYS A 55 3.49 1.95 9.04
C LYS A 55 3.87 1.28 7.71
N LEU A 56 2.98 0.48 7.14
CA LEU A 56 3.19 -0.15 5.85
C LEU A 56 3.41 0.90 4.75
N LYS A 57 2.54 1.91 4.67
CA LYS A 57 2.65 2.99 3.68
C LYS A 57 3.95 3.78 3.82
N ASP A 58 4.35 4.08 5.05
CA ASP A 58 5.61 4.80 5.32
C ASP A 58 6.81 3.96 4.87
N LEU A 59 6.82 2.65 5.18
CA LEU A 59 7.85 1.71 4.73
C LEU A 59 7.88 1.54 3.20
N GLU A 60 6.73 1.47 2.54
CA GLU A 60 6.64 1.40 1.08
C GLU A 60 7.20 2.67 0.43
N SER A 61 6.89 3.85 0.99
CA SER A 61 7.43 5.12 0.52
C SER A 61 8.94 5.19 0.67
N GLU A 62 9.46 4.77 1.82
CA GLU A 62 10.90 4.79 2.08
C GLU A 62 11.64 3.79 1.19
N ASN A 63 11.11 2.58 1.03
CA ASN A 63 11.68 1.58 0.12
C ASN A 63 11.72 2.10 -1.33
N ALA A 64 10.68 2.78 -1.79
CA ALA A 64 10.67 3.40 -3.13
C ALA A 64 11.78 4.45 -3.29
N LYS A 65 12.01 5.30 -2.27
CA LYS A 65 13.11 6.28 -2.29
C LYS A 65 14.47 5.60 -2.29
N LEU A 66 14.67 4.61 -1.42
CA LEU A 66 15.92 3.87 -1.31
C LEU A 66 16.25 3.17 -2.64
N LYS A 67 15.29 2.49 -3.27
CA LYS A 67 15.47 1.88 -4.59
C LYS A 67 15.89 2.90 -5.66
N LYS A 68 15.30 4.09 -5.65
CA LYS A 68 15.66 5.16 -6.57
C LYS A 68 17.11 5.61 -6.36
N ILE A 69 17.51 5.88 -5.12
CA ILE A 69 18.88 6.28 -4.78
C ILE A 69 19.87 5.20 -5.22
N VAL A 70 19.58 3.94 -4.96
CA VAL A 70 20.44 2.81 -5.36
C VAL A 70 20.57 2.74 -6.88
N ALA A 71 19.47 2.88 -7.64
CA ALA A 71 19.51 2.87 -9.09
C ALA A 71 20.37 4.02 -9.66
N GLU A 72 20.22 5.24 -9.10
CA GLU A 72 21.02 6.40 -9.49
C GLU A 72 22.52 6.18 -9.19
N GLN A 73 22.84 5.61 -8.03
CA GLN A 73 24.22 5.28 -7.65
C GLN A 73 24.82 4.21 -8.57
N VAL A 74 24.06 3.15 -8.88
CA VAL A 74 24.51 2.08 -9.80
C VAL A 74 24.85 2.67 -11.17
N LEU A 75 23.97 3.49 -11.74
CA LEU A 75 24.23 4.16 -13.02
C LEU A 75 25.48 5.05 -12.99
N ALA A 76 25.68 5.81 -11.91
CA ALA A 76 26.87 6.64 -11.75
C ALA A 76 28.15 5.80 -11.67
N ILE A 77 28.12 4.70 -10.93
CA ILE A 77 29.25 3.77 -10.79
C ILE A 77 29.59 3.14 -12.14
N GLU A 78 28.59 2.69 -12.91
CA GLU A 78 28.78 2.12 -14.24
C GLU A 78 29.42 3.12 -15.20
N GLY A 79 28.92 4.36 -15.24
CA GLY A 79 29.51 5.42 -16.06
C GLY A 79 30.96 5.74 -15.68
N LEU A 80 31.28 5.77 -14.38
CA LEU A 80 32.65 5.98 -13.91
C LEU A 80 33.58 4.82 -14.31
N LYS A 81 33.10 3.58 -14.23
CA LYS A 81 33.85 2.39 -14.67
C LYS A 81 34.12 2.40 -16.16
N GLU A 82 33.15 2.79 -16.99
CA GLU A 82 33.36 2.92 -18.44
C GLU A 82 34.41 3.97 -18.79
N ILE A 83 34.38 5.12 -18.12
CA ILE A 83 35.39 6.19 -18.33
C ILE A 83 36.77 5.70 -17.92
N ALA A 84 36.88 5.01 -16.77
CA ALA A 84 38.15 4.46 -16.31
C ALA A 84 38.70 3.39 -17.26
N ALA A 85 37.85 2.55 -17.82
CA ALA A 85 38.24 1.51 -18.79
C ALA A 85 38.74 2.09 -20.13
N LYS A 86 38.24 3.26 -20.56
CA LYS A 86 38.67 3.93 -21.81
C LYS A 86 39.98 4.71 -21.69
N LYS A 87 40.55 4.84 -20.48
CA LYS A 87 41.80 5.59 -20.23
C LYS A 87 43.08 4.77 -20.44
N TRP A 88 42.97 3.55 -20.98
CA TRP A 88 44.09 2.63 -21.23
C TRP A 88 43.98 2.04 -22.63
#